data_AF-A0A952W9J9-F1
#
_entry.id   AF-A0A952W9J9-F1
#
_cell.length_a   1.000
_cell.length_b   1.000
_cell.length_c   1.000
_cell.angle_alpha   90.00
_cell.angle_beta   90.00
_cell.angle_gamma   90.00
#
_symmetry.space_group_name_H-M   'P 1'
#
loop_
_entity.id
_entity.type
_entity.pdbx_description
1 polymer ?
#
loop_
_entity_poly.entity_id
_entity_poly.type
_entity_poly.pdbx_seq_one_letter_code
_entity_poly.pdbx_strand_id
1 'polypeptide(L)'
;MPSTPASIPPSAESLVERAQRLHALFESLDALSLELARLCASDNQPGDELAELVARRQVLVDAILATDGSLPAGRDATEYALRTLCPEDAHRVRDTLAACRTLAAVISDRDAEQHRLLESRRETMARELAEIFRARTATRGYAPAAPNSPRFQDQEA
;
A
#
# COMPACT_ATOMS: atom_id res chain seq x y z
N MET A 1 20.50 -12.88 -31.66
CA MET A 1 19.17 -13.10 -31.06
C MET A 1 19.35 -14.08 -29.91
N PRO A 2 19.08 -13.68 -28.65
CA PRO A 2 19.23 -14.58 -27.51
C PRO A 2 18.07 -15.60 -27.52
N SER A 3 18.39 -16.87 -27.77
CA SER A 3 17.45 -17.97 -27.58
C SER A 3 17.05 -18.03 -26.12
N THR A 4 15.81 -17.69 -25.81
CA THR A 4 15.24 -17.83 -24.47
C THR A 4 15.31 -19.31 -24.10
N PRO A 5 15.95 -19.70 -22.98
CA PRO A 5 16.00 -21.10 -22.57
C PRO A 5 14.57 -21.62 -22.41
N ALA A 6 14.29 -22.80 -22.97
CA ALA A 6 13.02 -23.47 -22.82
C ALA A 6 12.75 -23.71 -21.33
N SER A 7 11.88 -22.90 -20.74
CA SER A 7 11.47 -23.02 -19.34
C SER A 7 10.78 -24.38 -19.17
N ILE A 8 11.35 -25.25 -18.36
CA ILE A 8 10.79 -26.57 -18.05
C ILE A 8 9.39 -26.33 -17.45
N PRO A 9 8.33 -26.98 -17.96
CA PRO A 9 7.00 -26.79 -17.43
C PRO A 9 6.99 -27.14 -15.93
N PRO A 10 6.39 -26.30 -15.08
CA PRO A 10 6.33 -26.55 -13.65
C PRO A 10 5.62 -27.89 -13.38
N SER A 11 6.13 -28.66 -12.41
CA SER A 11 5.48 -29.91 -12.00
C SER A 11 4.08 -29.63 -11.43
N ALA A 12 3.19 -30.61 -11.51
CA ALA A 12 1.82 -30.51 -11.01
C ALA A 12 1.75 -30.06 -9.54
N GLU A 13 2.55 -30.71 -8.69
CA GLU A 13 2.72 -30.41 -7.26
C GLU A 13 3.14 -28.95 -7.05
N SER A 14 4.05 -28.44 -7.89
CA SER A 14 4.50 -27.06 -7.78
C SER A 14 3.43 -26.02 -8.12
N LEU A 15 2.40 -26.35 -8.90
CA LEU A 15 1.31 -25.40 -9.22
C LEU A 15 0.32 -25.26 -8.07
N VAL A 16 -0.04 -26.37 -7.43
CA VAL A 16 -0.90 -26.38 -6.24
C VAL A 16 -0.24 -25.61 -5.10
N GLU A 17 1.03 -25.90 -4.81
CA GLU A 17 1.81 -25.21 -3.78
C GLU A 17 1.91 -23.70 -4.04
N ARG A 18 2.17 -23.29 -5.29
CA ARG A 18 2.22 -21.86 -5.65
C ARG A 18 0.87 -21.18 -5.46
N ALA A 19 -0.23 -21.80 -5.86
CA ALA A 19 -1.56 -21.25 -5.66
C ALA A 19 -1.89 -21.09 -4.17
N GLN A 20 -1.57 -22.09 -3.35
CA GLN A 20 -1.77 -22.05 -1.90
C GLN A 20 -0.88 -20.99 -1.24
N ARG A 21 0.38 -20.88 -1.64
CA ARG A 21 1.29 -19.82 -1.18
C ARG A 21 0.75 -18.44 -1.53
N LEU A 22 0.26 -18.25 -2.75
CA LEU A 22 -0.33 -17.00 -3.18
C LEU A 22 -1.55 -16.64 -2.32
N HIS A 23 -2.39 -17.62 -2.00
CA HIS A 23 -3.54 -17.42 -1.12
C HIS A 23 -3.14 -16.97 0.29
N ALA A 24 -2.19 -17.66 0.91
CA ALA A 24 -1.69 -17.29 2.24
C ALA A 24 -1.07 -15.87 2.28
N LEU A 25 -0.43 -15.45 1.19
CA LEU A 25 0.07 -14.09 1.04
C LEU A 25 -1.07 -13.06 0.98
N PHE A 26 -2.15 -13.36 0.24
CA PHE A 26 -3.34 -12.50 0.19
C PHE A 26 -4.07 -12.42 1.54
N GLU A 27 -4.17 -13.52 2.29
CA GLU A 27 -4.73 -13.50 3.66
C GLU A 27 -3.90 -12.62 4.59
N SER A 28 -2.57 -12.73 4.51
CA SER A 28 -1.65 -11.88 5.28
C SER A 28 -1.80 -10.40 4.89
N LEU A 29 -1.98 -10.13 3.60
CA LEU A 29 -2.20 -8.77 3.09
C LEU A 29 -3.56 -8.21 3.55
N ASP A 30 -4.61 -9.03 3.59
CA ASP A 30 -5.92 -8.64 4.10
C ASP A 30 -5.86 -8.28 5.59
N ALA A 31 -5.15 -9.08 6.39
CA ALA A 31 -4.93 -8.79 7.80
C ALA A 31 -4.23 -7.43 8.01
N LEU A 32 -3.17 -7.13 7.25
CA LEU A 32 -2.51 -5.81 7.29
C LEU A 32 -3.43 -4.69 6.80
N SER A 33 -4.25 -4.93 5.78
CA SER A 33 -5.21 -3.94 5.27
C SER A 33 -6.27 -3.61 6.33
N LEU A 34 -6.72 -4.58 7.13
CA LEU A 34 -7.60 -4.35 8.28
C LEU A 34 -6.92 -3.56 9.40
N GLU A 35 -5.66 -3.87 9.70
CA GLU A 35 -4.87 -3.15 10.71
C GLU A 35 -4.64 -1.68 10.30
N LEU A 36 -4.25 -1.46 9.04
CA LEU A 36 -4.16 -0.13 8.44
C LEU A 36 -5.48 0.63 8.50
N ALA A 37 -6.63 -0.05 8.28
CA ALA A 37 -7.93 0.61 8.37
C ALA A 37 -8.21 1.12 9.79
N ARG A 38 -7.85 0.33 10.80
CA ARG A 38 -8.01 0.70 12.22
C ARG A 38 -7.11 1.88 12.59
N LEU A 39 -5.84 1.86 12.18
CA LEU A 39 -4.94 3.01 12.38
C LEU A 39 -5.39 4.24 11.59
N CYS A 40 -5.92 4.06 10.38
CA CYS A 40 -6.48 5.16 9.59
C CYS A 40 -7.70 5.78 10.27
N ALA A 41 -8.47 5.00 11.03
CA ALA A 41 -9.64 5.48 11.76
C ALA A 41 -9.30 6.11 13.13
N SER A 42 -8.15 5.81 13.74
CA SER A 42 -7.77 6.41 15.02
C SER A 42 -7.39 7.90 14.86
N ASP A 43 -7.72 8.72 15.87
CA ASP A 43 -7.36 10.15 15.90
C ASP A 43 -5.90 10.36 16.35
N ASN A 44 -5.35 9.41 17.09
CA ASN A 44 -3.94 9.39 17.48
C ASN A 44 -3.19 8.42 16.57
N GLN A 45 -2.68 8.92 15.45
CA GLN A 45 -1.85 8.16 14.53
C GLN A 45 -0.37 8.33 14.87
N PRO A 46 0.28 7.36 15.54
CA PRO A 46 1.72 7.35 15.63
C PRO A 46 2.29 7.12 14.22
N GLY A 47 2.97 8.13 13.68
CA GLY A 47 3.52 8.09 12.31
C GLY A 47 4.45 6.90 12.06
N ASP A 48 5.14 6.43 13.11
CA ASP A 48 6.08 5.30 13.03
C ASP A 48 5.36 3.97 12.81
N GLU A 49 4.23 3.72 13.48
CA GLU A 49 3.45 2.46 13.29
C GLU A 49 2.86 2.38 11.88
N LEU A 50 2.39 3.51 11.35
CA LEU A 50 1.88 3.57 9.98
C LEU A 50 2.99 3.28 8.96
N ALA A 51 4.18 3.85 9.17
CA ALA A 51 5.34 3.59 8.31
C ALA A 51 5.76 2.12 8.35
N GLU A 52 5.76 1.49 9.53
CA GLU A 52 6.07 0.07 9.69
C GLU A 52 5.06 -0.82 8.94
N LEU A 53 3.76 -0.55 9.08
CA LEU A 53 2.73 -1.32 8.36
C LEU A 53 2.84 -1.17 6.85
N VAL A 54 3.13 0.03 6.34
CA VAL A 54 3.34 0.26 4.91
C VAL A 54 4.57 -0.53 4.41
N ALA A 55 5.66 -0.56 5.18
CA ALA A 55 6.84 -1.34 4.81
C ALA A 55 6.56 -2.85 4.77
N ARG A 56 5.88 -3.39 5.82
CA ARG A 56 5.46 -4.80 5.86
C ARG A 56 4.54 -5.15 4.69
N ARG A 57 3.64 -4.24 4.34
CA ARG A 57 2.75 -4.38 3.20
C ARG A 57 3.51 -4.46 1.88
N GLN A 58 4.51 -3.61 1.66
CA GLN A 58 5.31 -3.65 0.43
C GLN A 58 6.01 -5.00 0.26
N VAL A 59 6.57 -5.55 1.35
CA VAL A 59 7.20 -6.88 1.33
C VAL A 59 6.21 -7.97 0.89
N LEU A 60 4.96 -7.92 1.35
CA LEU A 60 3.93 -8.87 0.91
C LEU A 60 3.54 -8.68 -0.55
N VAL A 61 3.40 -7.43 -1.01
CA VAL A 61 3.10 -7.13 -2.43
C VAL A 61 4.22 -7.66 -3.33
N ASP A 62 5.48 -7.44 -2.96
CA ASP A 62 6.63 -7.95 -3.71
C ASP A 62 6.63 -9.49 -3.75
N ALA A 63 6.30 -10.14 -2.63
CA ALA A 63 6.16 -11.60 -2.56
C ALA A 63 5.00 -12.14 -3.41
N ILE A 64 3.87 -11.42 -3.46
CA ILE A 64 2.73 -11.74 -4.32
C ILE A 64 3.14 -11.64 -5.78
N LEU A 65 3.76 -10.53 -6.18
CA LEU A 65 4.23 -10.32 -7.56
C LEU A 65 5.25 -11.37 -8.00
N ALA A 66 6.19 -11.74 -7.11
CA ALA A 66 7.15 -12.79 -7.39
C ALA A 66 6.48 -14.17 -7.54
N THR A 67 5.46 -14.45 -6.73
CA THR A 67 4.73 -15.73 -6.79
C THR A 67 3.83 -15.78 -8.02
N ASP A 68 3.11 -14.70 -8.33
CA ASP A 68 2.24 -14.58 -9.51
C ASP A 68 3.04 -14.63 -10.81
N GLY A 69 4.20 -13.95 -10.86
CA GLY A 69 5.11 -14.02 -12.01
C GLY A 69 5.69 -15.43 -12.27
N SER A 70 5.59 -16.34 -11.30
CA SER A 70 5.96 -17.75 -11.47
C SER A 70 4.81 -18.63 -11.98
N LEU A 71 3.58 -18.11 -11.99
CA LEU A 71 2.42 -18.79 -12.57
C LEU A 71 2.41 -18.62 -14.10
N PRO A 72 1.80 -19.55 -14.85
CA PRO A 72 1.63 -19.39 -16.29
C PRO A 72 0.90 -18.09 -16.63
N ALA A 73 1.59 -17.16 -17.31
CA ALA A 73 1.02 -15.87 -17.63
C ALA A 73 -0.11 -15.99 -18.67
N GLY A 74 -1.27 -15.44 -18.34
CA GLY A 74 -2.44 -15.42 -19.22
C GLY A 74 -3.36 -16.63 -19.07
N ARG A 75 -4.61 -16.42 -19.51
CA ARG A 75 -5.71 -17.39 -19.35
C ARG A 75 -5.40 -18.72 -20.04
N ASP A 76 -4.89 -18.68 -21.26
CA ASP A 76 -4.65 -19.89 -22.06
C ASP A 76 -3.51 -20.75 -21.50
N ALA A 77 -2.43 -20.11 -21.03
CA ALA A 77 -1.31 -20.81 -20.41
C ALA A 77 -1.73 -21.44 -19.07
N THR A 78 -2.55 -20.73 -18.29
CA THR A 78 -3.12 -21.25 -17.04
C THR A 78 -4.04 -22.43 -17.32
N GLU A 79 -4.98 -22.32 -18.28
CA GLU A 79 -5.87 -23.42 -18.67
C GLU A 79 -5.08 -24.63 -19.19
N TYR A 80 -4.03 -24.41 -19.98
CA TYR A 80 -3.15 -25.48 -20.44
C TYR A 80 -2.47 -26.19 -19.26
N ALA A 81 -1.91 -25.45 -18.31
CA ALA A 81 -1.30 -26.03 -17.11
C ALA A 81 -2.32 -26.77 -16.23
N LEU A 82 -3.55 -26.28 -16.12
CA LEU A 82 -4.61 -26.96 -15.38
C LEU A 82 -5.03 -28.29 -16.03
N ARG A 83 -4.91 -28.43 -17.35
CA ARG A 83 -5.22 -29.68 -18.07
C ARG A 83 -4.19 -30.78 -17.86
N THR A 84 -2.98 -30.45 -17.42
CA THR A 84 -1.94 -31.44 -17.12
C THR A 84 -2.04 -32.00 -15.70
N LEU A 85 -2.88 -31.40 -14.85
CA LEU A 85 -3.15 -31.85 -13.49
C LEU A 85 -4.23 -32.94 -13.46
N CYS A 86 -4.29 -33.68 -12.34
CA CYS A 86 -5.46 -34.49 -12.05
C CYS A 86 -6.71 -33.58 -11.84
N PRO A 87 -7.94 -34.07 -12.09
CA PRO A 87 -9.14 -33.24 -11.97
C PRO A 87 -9.35 -32.59 -10.60
N GLU A 88 -8.96 -33.28 -9.52
CA GLU A 88 -9.08 -32.79 -8.15
C GLU A 88 -8.13 -31.61 -7.89
N ASP A 89 -6.85 -31.74 -8.23
CA ASP A 89 -5.88 -30.65 -8.09
C ASP A 89 -6.21 -29.46 -8.98
N ALA A 90 -6.68 -29.71 -10.21
CA ALA A 90 -7.13 -28.66 -11.11
C ALA A 90 -8.31 -27.87 -10.52
N HIS A 91 -9.23 -28.54 -9.83
CA HIS A 91 -10.34 -27.87 -9.15
C HIS A 91 -9.84 -27.04 -7.96
N ARG A 92 -8.99 -27.64 -7.10
CA ARG A 92 -8.37 -26.95 -5.96
C ARG A 92 -7.62 -25.68 -6.36
N VAL A 93 -6.83 -25.73 -7.43
CA VAL A 93 -6.10 -24.55 -7.95
C VAL A 93 -7.08 -23.49 -8.44
N ARG A 94 -8.13 -23.85 -9.19
CA ARG A 94 -9.14 -22.90 -9.67
C ARG A 94 -9.85 -22.19 -8.52
N ASP A 95 -10.26 -22.94 -7.50
CA ASP A 95 -10.95 -22.40 -6.33
C ASP A 95 -10.02 -21.47 -5.53
N THR A 96 -8.77 -21.88 -5.34
CA THR A 96 -7.75 -21.06 -4.67
C THR A 96 -7.51 -19.74 -5.41
N LEU A 97 -7.34 -19.77 -6.74
CA LEU A 97 -7.17 -18.56 -7.55
C LEU A 97 -8.43 -17.68 -7.59
N ALA A 98 -9.63 -18.28 -7.49
CA ALA A 98 -10.87 -17.52 -7.33
C ALA A 98 -10.95 -16.82 -5.96
N ALA A 99 -10.53 -17.50 -4.89
CA ALA A 99 -10.43 -16.92 -3.56
C ALA A 99 -9.42 -15.75 -3.51
N CYS A 100 -8.23 -15.92 -4.12
CA CYS A 100 -7.24 -14.84 -4.25
C CYS A 100 -7.82 -13.60 -4.95
N ARG A 101 -8.57 -13.77 -6.05
CA ARG A 101 -9.22 -12.66 -6.76
C ARG A 101 -10.27 -11.95 -5.89
N THR A 102 -11.01 -12.72 -5.10
CA THR A 102 -12.00 -12.16 -4.17
C THR A 102 -11.31 -11.33 -3.07
N LEU A 103 -10.24 -11.85 -2.46
CA LEU A 103 -9.43 -11.12 -1.48
C LEU A 103 -8.82 -9.85 -2.08
N ALA A 104 -8.25 -9.94 -3.29
CA ALA A 104 -7.67 -8.79 -3.99
C ALA A 104 -8.68 -7.65 -4.20
N ALA A 105 -9.92 -7.98 -4.59
CA ALA A 105 -10.99 -7.00 -4.75
C ALA A 105 -11.35 -6.33 -3.42
N VAL A 106 -11.55 -7.12 -2.36
CA VAL A 106 -11.87 -6.61 -1.01
C VAL A 106 -10.77 -5.70 -0.47
N ILE A 107 -9.50 -6.10 -0.63
CA ILE A 107 -8.35 -5.29 -0.22
C ILE A 107 -8.32 -3.99 -1.00
N SER A 108 -8.49 -4.04 -2.33
CA SER A 108 -8.50 -2.85 -3.19
C SER A 108 -9.59 -1.86 -2.80
N ASP A 109 -10.80 -2.32 -2.50
CA ASP A 109 -11.90 -1.45 -2.06
C ASP A 109 -11.58 -0.78 -0.72
N ARG A 110 -10.98 -1.54 0.21
CA ARG A 110 -10.57 -1.01 1.51
C ARG A 110 -9.46 0.03 1.39
N ASP A 111 -8.48 -0.21 0.53
CA ASP A 111 -7.38 0.71 0.30
C ASP A 111 -7.86 2.01 -0.35
N ALA A 112 -8.80 1.92 -1.28
CA ALA A 112 -9.42 3.09 -1.90
C ALA A 112 -10.14 3.96 -0.85
N GLU A 113 -10.83 3.34 0.10
CA GLU A 113 -11.49 4.05 1.18
C GLU A 113 -10.50 4.69 2.16
N GLN A 114 -9.45 3.96 2.55
CA GLN A 114 -8.36 4.50 3.37
C GLN A 114 -7.68 5.70 2.71
N HIS A 115 -7.45 5.63 1.40
CA HIS A 115 -6.84 6.72 0.65
C HIS A 115 -7.71 7.99 0.69
N ARG A 116 -9.03 7.86 0.48
CA ARG A 116 -9.97 8.99 0.61
C ARG A 116 -9.97 9.58 2.02
N LEU A 117 -9.94 8.73 3.05
CA LEU A 117 -9.92 9.17 4.43
C LEU A 117 -8.66 9.97 4.76
N LEU A 118 -7.49 9.47 4.35
CA LEU A 118 -6.21 10.16 4.56
C LEU A 118 -6.14 11.48 3.79
N GLU A 119 -6.66 11.53 2.56
CA GLU A 119 -6.72 12.75 1.77
C GLU A 119 -7.60 13.82 2.45
N SER A 120 -8.78 13.43 2.93
CA SER A 120 -9.68 14.34 3.65
C SER A 120 -9.06 14.89 4.95
N ARG A 121 -8.32 14.05 5.68
CA ARG A 121 -7.56 14.47 6.87
C ARG A 121 -6.46 15.47 6.51
N ARG A 122 -5.71 15.21 5.43
CA ARG A 122 -4.68 16.12 4.91
C ARG A 122 -5.24 17.49 4.57
N GLU A 123 -6.37 17.53 3.86
CA GLU A 123 -7.07 18.77 3.52
C GLU A 123 -7.53 19.55 4.77
N THR A 124 -8.00 18.84 5.79
CA THR A 124 -8.44 19.45 7.05
C THR A 124 -7.25 20.05 7.81
N MET A 125 -6.16 19.31 7.97
CA MET A 125 -4.92 19.82 8.59
C MET A 125 -4.35 21.03 7.83
N ALA A 126 -4.39 21.02 6.49
CA ALA A 126 -3.93 22.15 5.69
C ALA A 126 -4.76 23.42 5.94
N ARG A 127 -6.08 23.29 6.11
CA ARG A 127 -6.98 24.41 6.46
C ARG A 127 -6.68 24.94 7.86
N GLU A 128 -6.54 24.06 8.85
CA GLU A 128 -6.22 24.44 10.24
C GLU A 128 -4.87 25.18 10.32
N LEU A 129 -3.84 24.69 9.63
CA LEU A 129 -2.55 25.37 9.56
C LEU A 129 -2.67 26.76 8.92
N ALA A 130 -3.45 26.89 7.84
CA ALA A 130 -3.69 28.19 7.21
C ALA A 130 -4.39 29.18 8.15
N GLU A 131 -5.36 28.72 8.95
CA GLU A 131 -6.03 29.54 9.96
C GLU A 131 -5.07 29.99 11.07
N ILE A 132 -4.20 29.09 11.56
CA ILE A 132 -3.14 29.44 12.52
C ILE A 132 -2.21 30.50 11.95
N PHE A 133 -1.78 30.38 10.69
CA PHE A 133 -0.93 31.39 10.05
C PHE A 133 -1.64 32.74 9.91
N ARG A 134 -2.94 32.75 9.58
CA ARG A 134 -3.75 33.98 9.54
C ARG A 134 -3.87 34.61 10.92
N ALA A 135 -4.15 33.83 11.96
CA ALA A 135 -4.24 34.31 13.34
C ALA A 135 -2.91 34.90 13.83
N ARG A 136 -1.77 34.27 13.51
CA ARG A 136 -0.42 34.81 13.81
C ARG A 136 -0.12 36.12 13.09
N THR A 137 -0.65 36.28 11.87
CA THR A 137 -0.49 37.52 11.10
C THR A 137 -1.36 38.65 11.66
N ALA A 138 -2.61 38.35 12.03
CA ALA A 138 -3.52 39.29 12.66
C ALA A 138 -2.97 39.80 14.00
N THR A 139 -2.47 38.91 14.86
CA THR A 139 -1.85 39.27 16.14
C THR A 139 -0.60 40.14 16.00
N ARG A 140 0.23 39.92 14.97
CA ARG A 140 1.36 40.83 14.65
C ARG A 140 0.92 42.24 14.26
N GLY A 141 -0.25 42.39 13.62
CA GLY A 141 -0.80 43.70 13.25
C GLY A 141 -1.28 44.53 14.44
N TYR A 142 -1.65 43.89 15.55
CA TYR A 142 -2.09 44.55 16.78
C TYR A 142 -0.98 44.74 17.82
N ALA A 143 0.22 44.19 17.59
CA ALA A 143 1.37 44.54 18.42
C ALA A 143 1.70 46.03 18.18
N PRO A 144 1.77 46.88 19.22
CA PRO A 144 2.18 48.27 19.05
C PRO A 144 3.54 48.27 18.35
N ALA A 145 3.65 49.06 17.28
CA ALA A 145 4.90 49.19 16.52
C ALA A 145 6.05 49.36 17.52
N ALA A 146 6.97 48.40 17.54
CA ALA A 146 8.12 48.46 18.42
C ALA A 146 8.77 49.85 18.18
N PRO A 147 8.94 50.68 19.23
CA PRO A 147 9.51 52.00 19.05
C PRO A 147 10.86 51.82 18.35
N ASN A 148 11.04 52.49 17.21
CA ASN A 148 12.24 52.45 16.39
C ASN A 148 13.48 52.44 17.30
N SER A 149 14.08 51.28 17.54
CA SER A 149 15.32 51.21 18.27
C SER A 149 16.37 51.87 17.37
N PRO A 150 17.06 52.93 17.82
CA PRO A 150 18.04 53.61 16.99
C PRO A 150 19.12 52.60 16.58
N ARG A 151 19.31 52.43 15.27
CA ARG A 151 20.45 51.70 14.71
C ARG A 151 21.70 52.50 15.09
N PHE A 152 22.50 51.98 16.00
CA PHE A 152 23.88 52.44 16.19
C PHE A 152 24.61 52.21 14.86
N GLN A 153 24.90 53.29 14.15
CA GLN A 153 25.86 53.29 13.05
C GLN A 153 27.25 53.29 13.68
N ASP A 154 27.90 52.13 13.72
CA ASP A 154 29.35 52.07 13.92
C ASP A 154 30.01 52.76 12.72
N GLN A 155 30.40 54.02 12.90
CA GLN A 155 31.41 54.66 12.05
C GLN A 155 32.77 54.38 12.68
N GLU A 156 33.46 53.37 12.15
CA GLU A 156 34.89 53.17 12.42
C GLU A 156 35.70 54.33 11.82
N ALA A 157 36.62 54.87 12.62
CA ALA A 157 37.63 55.86 12.26
C ALA A 157 39.02 55.30 12.56
#